data_AF-A0A6I0DM35-F1
#
_entry.id   AF-A0A6I0DM35-F1
#
_cell.length_a   1.000
_cell.length_b   1.000
_cell.length_c   1.000
_cell.angle_alpha   90.00
_cell.angle_beta   90.00
_cell.angle_gamma   90.00
#
_symmetry.space_group_name_H-M   'P 1'
#
loop_
_entity.id
_entity.type
_entity.pdbx_description
1 polymer ?
#
loop_
_entity_poly.entity_id
_entity_poly.type
_entity_poly.pdbx_seq_one_letter_code
_entity_poly.pdbx_strand_id
1 'polypeptide(L)' 'MLKKSDRAKDAHEKIQLGGLAVKAGLRNADKAFLLGVLITAARQQDDSAYVHEMSAIGKEAFKND' A
#
# COMPACT_ATOMS: atom_id res chain seq x y z
N MET A 1 21.96 8.67 -14.81
CA MET A 1 21.23 9.80 -14.20
C MET A 1 19.77 9.69 -14.60
N LEU A 2 18.86 9.37 -13.67
CA LEU A 2 17.41 9.34 -13.93
C LEU A 2 16.93 10.76 -14.30
N LYS A 3 16.09 10.90 -15.33
CA LYS A 3 15.56 12.20 -15.75
C LYS A 3 14.72 12.79 -14.61
N LYS A 4 14.69 14.12 -14.48
CA LYS A 4 13.99 14.84 -13.40
C LYS A 4 12.51 14.43 -13.26
N SER A 5 11.87 14.03 -14.36
CA SER A 5 10.50 13.47 -14.40
C SER A 5 10.36 12.16 -13.62
N ASP A 6 11.36 11.29 -13.69
CA ASP A 6 11.29 9.94 -13.15
C ASP A 6 11.42 9.97 -11.63
N ARG A 7 12.22 10.92 -11.12
CA ARG A 7 12.32 11.21 -9.68
C ARG A 7 11.04 11.77 -9.08
N ALA A 8 10.32 12.60 -9.83
CA ALA A 8 9.05 13.17 -9.36
C ALA A 8 7.95 12.10 -9.27
N LYS A 9 7.90 11.19 -10.24
CA LYS A 9 6.97 10.04 -10.24
C LYS A 9 7.26 9.07 -9.09
N ASP A 10 8.51 8.66 -8.95
CA ASP A 10 8.95 7.76 -7.86
C ASP A 10 8.66 8.36 -6.47
N ALA A 11 8.89 9.65 -6.28
CA ALA A 11 8.54 10.33 -5.03
C ALA A 11 7.02 10.33 -4.78
N HIS A 12 6.22 10.59 -5.81
CA HIS A 12 4.77 10.59 -5.70
C HIS A 12 4.22 9.20 -5.34
N GLU A 13 4.69 8.16 -6.02
CA GLU A 13 4.30 6.77 -5.76
C GLU A 13 4.64 6.36 -4.33
N LYS A 14 5.84 6.69 -3.84
CA LYS A 14 6.24 6.42 -2.45
C LYS A 14 5.37 7.16 -1.43
N ILE A 15 4.99 8.40 -1.72
CA ILE A 15 4.08 9.18 -0.85
C ILE A 15 2.70 8.53 -0.82
N GLN A 16 2.16 8.11 -1.96
CA GLN A 16 0.86 7.43 -2.02
C GLN A 16 0.87 6.13 -1.22
N LEU A 17 1.90 5.29 -1.41
CA LEU A 17 2.06 4.04 -0.67
C LEU A 17 2.19 4.28 0.84
N GLY A 18 2.95 5.30 1.26
CA GLY A 18 3.03 5.71 2.66
C GLY A 18 1.68 6.20 3.23
N GLY A 19 0.88 6.88 2.41
CA GLY A 19 -0.47 7.31 2.76
C GLY A 19 -1.42 6.16 3.07
N LEU A 20 -1.30 5.03 2.36
CA LEU A 20 -2.09 3.82 2.62
C LEU A 20 -1.85 3.27 4.03
N ALA A 21 -0.58 3.20 4.46
CA ALA A 21 -0.24 2.71 5.79
C ALA A 21 -0.81 3.62 6.89
N VAL A 22 -0.79 4.94 6.69
CA VAL A 22 -1.40 5.90 7.63
C VAL A 22 -2.91 5.69 7.71
N LYS A 23 -3.60 5.55 6.58
CA LYS A 23 -5.05 5.34 6.52
C LYS A 23 -5.48 4.03 7.19
N ALA A 24 -4.66 2.99 7.09
CA ALA A 24 -4.85 1.74 7.81
C ALA A 24 -4.60 1.84 9.33
N GLY A 25 -4.31 3.03 9.87
CA GLY A 25 -4.02 3.23 11.29
C GLY A 25 -2.61 2.82 11.71
N LEU A 26 -1.71 2.56 10.75
CA LEU A 26 -0.40 1.97 11.00
C LEU A 26 0.74 2.99 11.03
N ARG A 27 0.43 4.29 11.21
CA ARG A 27 1.42 5.38 11.24
C ARG A 27 2.58 5.11 12.21
N ASN A 28 2.28 4.52 13.36
CA ASN A 28 3.25 4.24 14.42
C ASN A 28 3.64 2.76 14.50
N ALA A 29 3.25 1.95 13.51
CA ALA A 29 3.58 0.53 13.49
C ALA A 29 5.08 0.33 13.24
N ASP A 30 5.61 -0.77 13.75
CA ASP A 30 6.98 -1.18 13.46
C ASP A 30 7.18 -1.42 11.95
N LYS A 31 8.34 -1.01 11.43
CA LYS A 31 8.63 -1.08 9.99
C LYS A 31 8.79 -2.52 9.50
N ALA A 32 9.36 -3.40 10.31
CA ALA A 32 9.51 -4.81 9.93
C ALA A 32 8.14 -5.50 9.93
N PHE A 33 7.25 -5.15 10.86
CA PHE A 33 5.86 -5.59 10.83
C PHE A 33 5.14 -5.15 9.54
N LEU A 34 5.20 -3.85 9.19
CA LEU A 34 4.60 -3.32 7.97
C LEU A 34 5.09 -4.04 6.72
N LEU A 35 6.41 -4.21 6.60
CA LEU A 35 7.00 -4.91 5.45
C LEU A 35 6.57 -6.39 5.41
N GLY A 36 6.48 -7.06 6.57
CA GLY A 36 6.01 -8.45 6.67
C GLY A 36 4.56 -8.62 6.19
N VAL A 37 3.68 -7.70 6.56
CA VAL A 37 2.28 -7.68 6.09
C VAL A 37 2.23 -7.50 4.56
N LEU A 38 2.98 -6.52 4.03
CA LEU A 38 3.00 -6.26 2.58
C LEU A 38 3.57 -7.43 1.77
N ILE A 39 4.62 -8.09 2.26
CA ILE A 39 5.18 -9.29 1.62
C ILE A 39 4.17 -10.44 1.66
N THR A 40 3.45 -10.60 2.77
CA THR A 40 2.40 -11.63 2.89
C THR A 40 1.29 -11.40 1.87
N ALA A 41 0.82 -10.16 1.75
CA ALA A 41 -0.16 -9.80 0.73
C ALA A 41 0.38 -10.01 -0.70
N ALA A 42 1.65 -9.65 -0.97
CA ALA A 42 2.29 -9.86 -2.26
C ALA A 42 2.33 -11.35 -2.66
N ARG A 43 2.55 -12.26 -1.71
CA ARG A 43 2.54 -13.71 -1.95
C ARG A 43 1.16 -14.28 -2.30
N GLN A 44 0.09 -13.55 -2.00
CA GLN A 44 -1.29 -13.98 -2.25
C GLN A 44 -1.91 -13.29 -3.48
N GLN A 45 -1.13 -12.55 -4.27
CA GLN A 45 -1.67 -11.79 -5.41
C GLN A 45 -2.27 -12.65 -6.53
N ASP A 46 -1.86 -13.91 -6.64
CA ASP A 46 -2.43 -14.84 -7.62
C ASP A 46 -3.76 -15.45 -7.17
N ASP A 47 -4.15 -15.27 -5.89
CA ASP A 47 -5.45 -15.66 -5.38
C ASP A 47 -6.49 -14.55 -5.68
N SER A 48 -7.24 -14.76 -6.77
CA SER A 48 -8.27 -13.82 -7.22
C SER A 48 -9.35 -13.53 -6.17
N ALA A 49 -9.69 -14.50 -5.31
CA ALA A 49 -10.71 -14.32 -4.29
C ALA A 49 -10.18 -13.42 -3.16
N TYR A 50 -8.96 -13.71 -2.70
CA TYR A 50 -8.26 -12.85 -1.74
C TYR A 50 -8.10 -11.42 -2.25
N VAL A 51 -7.62 -11.25 -3.48
CA VAL A 51 -7.45 -9.92 -4.10
C VAL A 51 -8.78 -9.17 -4.19
N HIS A 52 -9.86 -9.86 -4.57
CA HIS A 52 -11.19 -9.27 -4.64
C HIS A 52 -11.67 -8.80 -3.25
N GLU A 53 -11.55 -9.65 -2.23
CA GLU A 53 -11.97 -9.33 -0.86
C GLU A 53 -11.17 -8.16 -0.27
N MET A 54 -9.84 -8.21 -0.35
CA MET A 54 -8.99 -7.13 0.16
C MET A 54 -9.24 -5.81 -0.58
N SER A 55 -9.51 -5.88 -1.89
CA SER A 55 -9.89 -4.69 -2.67
C SER A 55 -11.23 -4.11 -2.21
N ALA A 56 -12.21 -4.94 -1.86
CA ALA A 56 -13.49 -4.49 -1.35
C ALA A 56 -13.33 -3.80 0.02
N ILE A 57 -12.56 -4.40 0.93
CA ILE A 57 -12.24 -3.80 2.24
C ILE A 57 -11.53 -2.45 2.06
N GLY A 58 -10.51 -2.40 1.19
CA GLY A 58 -9.79 -1.18 0.88
C GLY A 58 -10.72 -0.08 0.37
N LYS A 59 -11.56 -0.40 -0.63
CA LYS A 59 -12.55 0.56 -1.19
C LYS A 59 -13.49 1.09 -0.11
N GLU A 60 -13.94 0.24 0.82
CA GLU A 60 -14.82 0.68 1.91
C GLU A 60 -14.10 1.61 2.89
N ALA A 61 -12.88 1.27 3.29
CA ALA A 61 -12.03 2.17 4.08
C ALA A 61 -11.80 3.51 3.37
N PHE A 62 -11.79 3.51 2.02
CA PHE A 62 -11.68 4.74 1.24
C PHE A 62 -12.91 5.64 1.26
N LYS A 63 -14.11 5.10 1.45
CA LYS A 63 -15.36 5.89 1.50
C LYS A 63 -15.58 6.62 2.82
N ASN A 64 -14.90 6.17 3.88
CA ASN A 64 -15.04 6.69 5.24
C ASN A 64 -14.04 7.82 5.58
N ASP A 65 -13.28 8.31 4.59
CA ASP A 65 -12.43 9.51 4.68
C ASP A 65 -13.14 10.72 4.06
#